data_AF-A0AAW0NWM1-F1
#
_entry.id   AF-A0AAW0NWM1-F1
#
_cell.length_a   1.000
_cell.length_b   1.000
_cell.length_c   1.000
_cell.angle_alpha   90.00
_cell.angle_beta   90.00
_cell.angle_gamma   90.00
#
_symmetry.space_group_name_H-M   'P 1'
#
loop_
_entity.id
_entity.type
_entity.pdbx_description
1 polymer ?
#
loop_
_entity_poly.entity_id
_entity_poly.type
_entity_poly.pdbx_seq_one_letter_code
_entity_poly.pdbx_strand_id
1 'polypeptide(L)' 'MCSSAVCWLQCQNGGFCQRPNTCSCPEGWMGRLCEEPVCSSPCLNGGRCIRPNRCHCSPGWSGHDCSRKRKTGYYHF' A
#
# COMPACT_ATOMS: atom_id res chain seq x y z
N MET A 1 26.67 23.61 -8.26
CA MET A 1 25.31 24.01 -7.86
C MET A 1 24.54 22.75 -7.56
N CYS A 2 24.05 22.55 -6.34
CA CYS A 2 23.12 21.46 -6.05
C CYS A 2 22.00 22.04 -5.17
N SER A 3 20.97 22.55 -5.81
CA SER A 3 19.71 22.86 -5.15
C SER A 3 18.96 21.54 -4.96
N SER A 4 19.42 20.75 -3.99
CA SER A 4 18.68 19.58 -3.53
C SER A 4 17.31 20.06 -3.10
N ALA A 5 16.25 19.57 -3.73
CA ALA A 5 14.90 19.83 -3.27
C ALA A 5 14.79 19.30 -1.83
N VAL A 6 14.81 20.20 -0.84
CA VAL A 6 14.73 19.82 0.56
C VAL A 6 13.26 19.59 0.88
N CYS A 7 12.86 18.33 0.96
CA CYS A 7 11.63 17.97 1.64
C CYS A 7 11.93 17.94 3.14
N TRP A 8 11.19 18.74 3.89
CA TRP A 8 11.34 18.83 5.35
C TRP A 8 10.89 17.51 5.99
N LEU A 9 9.90 16.87 5.38
CA LEU A 9 9.44 15.53 5.67
C LEU A 9 9.94 14.58 4.57
N GLN A 10 10.64 13.51 4.96
CA GLN A 10 11.13 12.54 3.99
C GLN A 10 9.99 11.78 3.33
N CYS A 11 10.03 11.67 2.00
CA CYS A 11 9.13 10.82 1.24
C CYS A 11 9.39 9.35 1.61
N GLN A 12 8.34 8.59 1.86
CA GLN A 12 8.41 7.17 2.21
C GLN A 12 8.30 6.26 0.98
N ASN A 13 8.53 4.97 1.19
CA ASN A 13 8.27 3.89 0.23
C ASN A 13 8.93 4.06 -1.15
N GLY A 14 10.08 4.75 -1.20
CA GLY A 14 10.82 5.00 -2.44
C GLY A 14 10.36 6.24 -3.22
N GLY A 15 9.49 7.07 -2.64
CA GLY A 15 9.17 8.39 -3.19
C GLY A 15 10.39 9.31 -3.19
N PHE A 16 10.45 10.21 -4.16
CA PHE A 16 11.51 11.22 -4.26
C PHE A 16 10.95 12.63 -4.17
N CYS A 17 11.72 13.51 -3.54
CA CYS A 17 11.34 14.91 -3.39
C CYS A 17 11.49 15.64 -4.73
N GLN A 18 10.38 16.06 -5.33
CA GLN A 18 10.40 16.77 -6.60
C GLN A 18 10.39 18.30 -6.39
N ARG A 19 9.70 18.77 -5.34
CA ARG A 19 9.63 20.18 -4.94
C ARG A 19 9.58 20.26 -3.41
N PRO A 20 9.82 21.42 -2.78
CA PRO A 20 9.68 21.57 -1.34
C PRO A 20 8.30 21.06 -0.87
N ASN A 21 8.30 20.12 0.06
CA ASN A 21 7.10 19.45 0.61
C ASN A 21 6.22 18.72 -0.42
N THR A 22 6.75 18.41 -1.61
CA THR A 22 6.04 17.66 -2.65
C THR A 22 6.82 16.41 -3.01
N CYS A 23 6.27 15.25 -2.65
CA CYS A 23 6.82 13.95 -3.00
C CYS A 23 6.22 13.44 -4.30
N SER A 24 7.07 12.95 -5.19
CA SER A 24 6.64 12.13 -6.32
C SER A 24 6.60 10.68 -5.86
N CYS A 25 5.41 10.08 -5.86
CA CYS A 25 5.20 8.72 -5.37
C CYS A 25 5.41 7.68 -6.46
N PRO A 26 6.03 6.53 -6.13
CA PRO A 26 6.08 5.41 -7.04
C PRO A 26 4.69 4.81 -7.25
N GLU A 27 4.54 4.04 -8.32
CA GLU A 27 3.28 3.41 -8.66
C GLU A 27 2.73 2.58 -7.50
N GLY A 28 1.44 2.78 -7.20
CA GLY A 28 0.78 2.12 -6.08
C GLY A 28 0.96 2.79 -4.71
N TRP A 29 1.49 4.03 -4.66
CA TRP A 29 1.56 4.83 -3.43
C TRP A 29 0.97 6.23 -3.65
N MET A 30 0.37 6.78 -2.61
CA MET A 30 -0.23 8.11 -2.57
C MET A 30 -0.04 8.73 -1.18
N GLY A 31 -0.61 9.92 -0.98
CA GLY A 31 -0.41 10.72 0.22
C GLY A 31 0.67 11.78 0.02
N ARG A 32 0.82 12.67 1.00
CA ARG A 32 1.77 13.80 0.90
C ARG A 32 3.22 13.31 0.88
N LEU A 33 3.47 12.18 1.53
CA LEU A 33 4.78 11.56 1.72
C LEU A 33 4.83 10.15 1.13
N CYS A 34 3.89 9.78 0.26
CA CYS A 34 3.80 8.42 -0.29
C CYS A 34 3.62 7.35 0.80
N GLU A 35 2.93 7.72 1.89
CA GLU A 35 2.68 6.88 3.06
C GLU A 35 1.46 5.96 2.88
N GLU A 36 0.56 6.29 1.95
CA GLU A 36 -0.66 5.54 1.72
C GLU A 36 -0.51 4.58 0.52
N PRO A 37 -0.70 3.26 0.72
CA PRO A 37 -0.67 2.31 -0.39
C PRO A 37 -1.98 2.37 -1.19
N VAL A 38 -1.85 2.28 -2.50
CA VAL A 38 -2.95 2.21 -3.46
C VAL A 38 -3.05 0.79 -4.02
N CYS A 39 -4.23 0.19 -3.90
CA CYS A 39 -4.52 -1.11 -4.49
C CYS A 39 -5.33 -0.89 -5.77
N SER A 40 -4.85 -1.41 -6.90
CA SER A 40 -5.54 -1.28 -8.19
C SER A 40 -6.90 -1.99 -8.18
N SER A 41 -6.99 -3.08 -7.42
CA SER A 41 -8.26 -3.75 -7.10
C SER A 41 -8.65 -3.42 -5.66
N PRO A 42 -9.92 -3.03 -5.40
CA PRO A 42 -10.38 -2.77 -4.05
C PRO A 42 -10.31 -4.04 -3.19
N CYS A 43 -9.81 -3.92 -1.97
CA CYS A 43 -9.82 -5.02 -1.01
C CYS A 43 -11.26 -5.30 -0.57
N LEU A 44 -11.73 -6.52 -0.82
CA LEU A 44 -13.09 -6.94 -0.50
C LEU A 44 -13.20 -7.46 0.94
N ASN A 45 -14.44 -7.66 1.39
CA ASN A 45 -14.76 -8.32 2.67
C ASN A 45 -14.10 -7.68 3.91
N GLY A 46 -14.01 -6.34 3.90
CA GLY A 46 -13.38 -5.57 4.99
C GLY A 46 -11.86 -5.68 5.01
N GLY A 47 -11.24 -6.16 3.93
CA GLY A 47 -9.79 -6.11 3.77
C GLY A 47 -9.28 -4.66 3.65
N ARG A 48 -8.04 -4.41 4.06
CA ARG A 48 -7.39 -3.10 3.95
C ARG A 48 -6.17 -3.18 3.04
N CYS A 49 -6.01 -2.20 2.16
CA CYS A 49 -4.79 -2.09 1.37
C CYS A 49 -3.62 -1.77 2.31
N ILE A 50 -2.62 -2.64 2.35
CA ILE A 50 -1.42 -2.45 3.17
C ILE A 50 -0.17 -2.19 2.35
N ARG A 51 -0.20 -2.58 1.07
CA ARG A 51 0.87 -2.40 0.10
C ARG A 51 0.25 -2.32 -1.30
N PRO A 52 0.97 -1.78 -2.30
CA PRO A 52 0.56 -1.82 -3.69
C PRO A 52 0.07 -3.20 -4.09
N ASN A 53 -1.18 -3.29 -4.54
CA ASN A 53 -1.83 -4.54 -4.98
C ASN A 53 -1.82 -5.68 -3.94
N ARG A 54 -1.72 -5.36 -2.64
CA ARG A 54 -1.73 -6.34 -1.56
C ARG A 54 -2.64 -5.90 -0.43
N CYS A 55 -3.72 -6.65 -0.29
CA CYS A 55 -4.68 -6.50 0.77
C CYS A 55 -4.31 -7.31 2.02
N HIS A 56 -4.52 -6.73 3.18
CA HIS A 56 -4.64 -7.45 4.44
C HIS A 56 -6.09 -7.88 4.58
N CYS A 57 -6.32 -9.18 4.57
CA CYS A 57 -7.65 -9.76 4.67
C CYS A 57 -8.06 -10.01 6.11
N SER A 58 -9.33 -9.74 6.41
CA SER A 58 -9.96 -10.14 7.66
C SER A 58 -9.87 -11.66 7.87
N PRO A 59 -9.90 -12.15 9.12
CA PRO A 59 -9.93 -13.57 9.40
C PRO A 59 -11.04 -14.28 8.61
N GLY A 60 -10.71 -15.43 8.02
CA GLY A 60 -11.65 -16.15 7.14
C GLY A 60 -11.63 -15.74 5.67
N TRP A 61 -10.82 -14.74 5.26
CA TRP A 61 -10.64 -14.33 3.87
C TRP A 61 -9.17 -14.40 3.42
N SER A 62 -8.96 -14.66 2.14
CA SER A 62 -7.65 -14.82 1.49
C SER A 62 -7.72 -14.42 0.01
N GLY A 63 -6.55 -14.42 -0.64
CA GLY A 63 -6.38 -13.88 -1.99
C GLY A 63 -5.83 -12.45 -1.95
N HIS A 64 -5.35 -11.99 -3.11
CA HIS A 64 -4.74 -10.66 -3.26
C HIS A 64 -5.69 -9.49 -2.93
N ASP A 65 -6.99 -9.71 -3.14
CA ASP A 65 -8.13 -8.81 -3.02
C ASP A 65 -9.10 -9.25 -1.92
N CYS A 66 -8.74 -10.28 -1.13
CA CYS A 66 -9.61 -10.84 -0.09
C CYS A 66 -10.96 -11.39 -0.60
N SER A 67 -11.05 -11.73 -1.88
CA SER A 67 -12.26 -12.29 -2.49
C SER A 67 -12.56 -13.74 -2.07
N ARG A 68 -11.54 -14.50 -1.67
CA ARG A 68 -11.67 -15.93 -1.40
C ARG A 68 -11.91 -16.16 0.08
N LYS A 69 -12.88 -17.00 0.45
CA LYS A 69 -12.97 -17.47 1.83
C LYS A 69 -11.77 -18.39 2.09
N ARG A 70 -11.05 -18.16 3.18
CA ARG A 70 -10.13 -19.15 3.74
C ARG A 70 -10.97 -20.36 4.07
N LYS A 71 -10.83 -21.41 3.26
CA LYS A 71 -11.13 -22.76 3.73
C LYS A 71 -10.10 -23.00 4.82
N THR A 72 -10.48 -22.73 6.07
CA THR A 72 -9.86 -23.38 7.22
C THR A 72 -10.11 -24.87 6.98
N GLY A 73 -9.17 -25.50 6.26
CA GLY A 73 -9.07 -26.93 6.24
C GLY A 73 -8.73 -27.32 7.66
N TYR A 74 -9.75 -27.70 8.42
CA TYR A 74 -9.62 -28.82 9.33
C TYR A 74 -8.97 -29.96 8.53
N TYR A 75 -7.64 -30.05 8.58
CA TYR A 75 -6.97 -31.32 8.37
C TYR A 75 -7.34 -32.19 9.59
N HIS A 76 -8.53 -32.79 9.54
CA HIS A 76 -8.80 -34.02 10.28
C HIS A 76 -8.16 -35.14 9.45
N PHE A 77 -6.98 -35.59 9.89
CA PHE A 77 -6.58 -36.99 9.78
C PHE A 77 -7.14 -37.75 10.97
#